data_AF-A0AAF0WS76-F1
#
_entry.id   AF-A0AAF0WS76-F1
#
_cell.length_a   1.000
_cell.length_b   1.000
_cell.length_c   1.000
_cell.angle_alpha   90.00
_cell.angle_beta   90.00
_cell.angle_gamma   90.00
#
_symmetry.space_group_name_H-M   'P 1'
#
loop_
_entity.id
_entity.type
_entity.pdbx_description
1 polymer ?
#
loop_
_entity_poly.entity_id
_entity_poly.type
_entity_poly.pdbx_seq_one_letter_code
_entity_poly.pdbx_strand_id
1 'polypeptide(L)' 'MGSKRSKASRGSKRWKADRISQLPDSLLFMIPFFLPFQSAVRTSVLSKRWRPLSMSLSSLPIDDDIFESSIGW' A
#
# COMPACT_ATOMS: atom_id res chain seq x y z
N MET A 1 -23.20 -5.72 -50.97
CA MET A 1 -23.63 -5.61 -49.56
C MET A 1 -22.47 -5.96 -48.66
N GLY A 2 -21.96 -4.98 -47.89
CA GLY A 2 -20.78 -5.14 -47.03
C GLY A 2 -21.17 -5.64 -45.64
N SER A 3 -20.72 -6.84 -45.28
CA SER A 3 -20.92 -7.41 -43.94
C SER A 3 -20.02 -6.71 -42.92
N LYS A 4 -20.60 -5.85 -42.10
CA LYS A 4 -19.93 -5.18 -40.98
C LYS A 4 -19.58 -6.20 -39.89
N ARG A 5 -18.28 -6.40 -39.64
CA ARG A 5 -17.73 -7.14 -38.51
C ARG A 5 -18.11 -6.48 -37.19
N SER A 6 -18.95 -7.13 -36.40
CA SER A 6 -19.24 -6.76 -35.01
C SER A 6 -18.17 -7.36 -34.09
N LYS A 7 -17.25 -6.54 -33.58
CA LYS A 7 -16.38 -6.96 -32.47
C LYS A 7 -16.30 -5.86 -31.42
N ALA A 8 -17.11 -6.01 -30.38
CA ALA A 8 -17.00 -5.21 -29.17
C ALA A 8 -17.43 -6.05 -27.95
N SER A 9 -16.69 -7.11 -27.63
CA SER A 9 -16.65 -7.58 -26.25
C SER A 9 -15.69 -6.66 -25.49
N ARG A 10 -16.21 -5.54 -25.00
CA ARG A 10 -15.50 -4.72 -24.02
C ARG A 10 -15.41 -5.54 -22.73
N GLY A 11 -14.33 -6.31 -22.59
CA GLY A 11 -14.01 -6.98 -21.35
C GLY A 11 -14.07 -5.95 -20.23
N SER A 12 -15.00 -6.14 -19.29
CA SER A 12 -15.08 -5.33 -18.09
C SER A 12 -13.77 -5.50 -17.34
N LYS A 13 -12.85 -4.54 -17.52
CA LYS A 13 -11.67 -4.40 -16.67
C LYS A 13 -12.21 -4.12 -15.27
N ARG A 14 -12.39 -5.17 -14.49
CA ARG A 14 -12.61 -5.07 -13.05
C ARG A 14 -11.32 -4.54 -12.46
N TRP A 15 -11.17 -3.22 -12.51
CA TRP A 15 -10.15 -2.52 -11.76
C TRP A 15 -10.41 -2.94 -10.30
N LYS A 16 -9.52 -3.76 -9.74
CA LYS A 16 -9.49 -3.91 -8.29
C LYS A 16 -9.19 -2.51 -7.79
N ALA A 17 -10.21 -1.85 -7.26
CA ALA A 17 -10.05 -0.58 -6.59
C ALA A 17 -8.92 -0.73 -5.58
N ASP A 18 -7.85 0.03 -5.78
CA ASP A 18 -6.81 0.17 -4.75
C ASP A 18 -7.43 1.00 -3.63
N ARG A 19 -8.16 0.31 -2.74
CA ARG A 19 -8.90 0.91 -1.62
C ARG A 19 -7.98 1.68 -0.69
N ILE A 20 -6.69 1.36 -0.69
CA ILE A 20 -5.69 2.06 0.10
C ILE A 20 -5.36 3.40 -0.53
N SER A 21 -5.25 3.47 -1.87
CA SER A 21 -5.13 4.76 -2.56
C SER A 21 -6.36 5.67 -2.41
N GLN A 22 -7.53 5.11 -2.08
CA GLN A 22 -8.78 5.85 -1.86
C GLN A 22 -8.90 6.46 -0.46
N LEU A 23 -8.03 6.07 0.49
CA LEU A 23 -8.02 6.65 1.82
C LEU A 23 -7.44 8.08 1.78
N PRO A 24 -7.97 8.99 2.61
CA PRO A 24 -7.35 10.28 2.87
C PRO A 24 -5.93 10.12 3.40
N ASP A 25 -5.05 11.05 3.03
CA ASP A 25 -3.63 11.05 3.42
C ASP A 25 -3.46 10.93 4.93
N SER A 26 -4.29 11.63 5.71
CA SER A 26 -4.28 11.57 7.17
C SER A 26 -4.41 10.16 7.72
N LEU A 27 -5.27 9.32 7.13
CA LEU A 27 -5.39 7.91 7.53
C LEU A 27 -4.21 7.08 7.03
N LEU A 28 -3.64 7.43 5.87
CA LEU A 28 -2.43 6.78 5.36
C LEU A 28 -1.21 7.04 6.23
N PHE A 29 -1.13 8.22 6.86
CA PHE A 29 -0.11 8.52 7.84
C PHE A 29 -0.29 7.73 9.13
N MET A 30 -1.52 7.48 9.58
CA MET A 30 -1.73 6.77 10.85
C MET A 30 -1.35 5.29 10.78
N ILE A 31 -1.63 4.61 9.67
CA ILE A 31 -1.43 3.16 9.58
C ILE A 31 0.03 2.72 9.86
N PRO A 32 1.07 3.36 9.27
CA PRO A 32 2.47 3.09 9.61
C PRO A 32 2.84 3.30 11.09
N PHE A 33 2.20 4.24 11.78
CA PHE A 33 2.46 4.49 13.22
C PHE A 33 1.89 3.39 14.11
N PHE A 34 0.94 2.60 13.62
CA PHE A 34 0.43 1.41 14.32
C PHE A 34 1.24 0.15 14.03
N LEU A 35 2.24 0.23 13.14
CA LEU A 35 3.06 -0.91 12.72
C LEU A 35 4.47 -0.78 13.30
N PRO A 36 5.13 -1.90 13.64
CA PRO A 36 6.58 -1.90 13.85
C PRO A 36 7.30 -1.34 12.64
N PHE A 37 8.44 -0.68 12.85
CA PHE A 37 9.17 0.04 11.80
C PHE A 37 9.44 -0.80 10.53
N GLN A 38 9.93 -2.03 10.70
CA GLN A 38 10.15 -2.99 9.60
C GLN A 38 8.87 -3.26 8.79
N SER A 39 7.73 -3.36 9.48
CA SER A 39 6.42 -3.58 8.87
C SER A 39 5.91 -2.32 8.18
N ALA A 40 6.14 -1.14 8.75
CA ALA A 40 5.83 0.14 8.13
C ALA A 40 6.56 0.32 6.79
N VAL A 41 7.86 -0.02 6.73
CA VAL A 41 8.65 0.00 5.49
C VAL A 41 8.09 -0.98 4.46
N ARG A 42 7.69 -2.19 4.86
CA ARG A 42 7.06 -3.17 3.95
C ARG A 42 5.71 -2.68 3.40
N THR A 43 4.91 -2.00 4.22
CA THR A 43 3.63 -1.44 3.77
C THR A 43 3.76 -0.26 2.80
N SER A 44 4.94 0.35 2.68
CA SER A 44 5.19 1.45 1.74
C SER A 44 5.01 1.10 0.26
N VAL A 45 5.15 -0.17 -0.09
CA VAL A 45 5.01 -0.68 -1.45
C VAL A 45 3.54 -0.80 -1.88
N LEU A 46 2.61 -0.77 -0.92
CA LEU A 46 1.19 -1.06 -1.13
C LEU A 46 0.49 0.01 -1.98
N SER A 47 0.98 1.25 -1.97
CA SER A 47 0.55 2.30 -2.88
C SER A 47 1.66 3.32 -3.16
N LYS A 48 1.65 3.94 -4.35
CA LYS A 48 2.63 4.99 -4.71
C LYS A 48 2.64 6.16 -3.72
N ARG A 49 1.50 6.42 -3.07
CA ARG A 49 1.34 7.49 -2.08
C ARG A 49 2.07 7.23 -0.76
N TRP A 50 2.38 5.97 -0.43
CA TRP A 50 3.00 5.60 0.84
C TRP A 50 4.52 5.63 0.82
N ARG A 51 5.13 5.55 -0.36
CA ARG A 51 6.58 5.58 -0.55
C ARG A 51 7.28 6.78 0.09
N PRO A 52 6.82 8.04 -0.10
CA PRO A 52 7.44 9.17 0.58
C PRO A 52 7.20 9.14 2.09
N LEU A 53 6.07 8.61 2.56
CA LEU A 53 5.72 8.58 3.98
C LEU A 53 6.60 7.63 4.77
N SER A 54 6.89 6.45 4.21
CA SER A 54 7.79 5.50 4.85
C SER A 54 9.22 6.00 4.91
N MET A 55 9.70 6.74 3.91
CA MET A 55 11.03 7.35 3.95
C MET A 55 11.18 8.32 5.13
N SER A 56 10.14 9.13 5.40
CA SER A 56 10.14 10.02 6.57
C SER A 56 10.22 9.23 7.87
N LEU A 57 9.49 8.11 7.98
CA LEU A 57 9.57 7.22 9.14
C LEU A 57 10.92 6.50 9.25
N SER A 58 11.57 6.18 8.14
CA SER A 58 12.90 5.54 8.10
C SER A 58 14.05 6.40 8.57
N SER A 59 13.81 7.70 8.71
CA SER A 59 14.80 8.61 9.32
C SER A 59 14.79 8.61 10.84
N LEU A 60 13.79 7.98 11.48
CA LEU A 60 13.78 7.85 12.94
C LEU A 60 14.71 6.72 13.39
N PRO A 61 15.49 6.93 14.48
CA PRO A 61 16.35 5.90 15.05
C PRO A 61 15.51 4.69 15.46
N ILE A 62 15.98 3.52 15.06
CA ILE A 62 15.30 2.24 15.23
C ILE A 62 15.77 1.64 16.54
N ASP A 63 14.95 1.70 17.58
CA ASP A 63 15.10 0.84 18.75
C ASP A 63 14.44 -0.51 18.43
N ASP A 64 15.19 -1.39 17.73
CA ASP A 64 14.75 -2.76 17.37
C ASP A 64 14.62 -3.68 18.61
N ASP A 65 15.08 -3.25 19.79
CA ASP A 65 15.14 -4.06 21.02
C ASP A 65 13.76 -4.49 21.59
N ILE A 66 12.66 -3.85 21.16
CA ILE A 66 11.33 -4.13 21.72
C ILE A 66 10.62 -5.30 21.01
N PHE A 67 11.00 -5.63 19.77
CA PHE A 67 10.26 -6.62 18.98
C PHE A 67 10.72 -8.06 19.24
N GLU A 68 11.99 -8.28 19.60
CA GLU A 68 12.53 -9.63 19.82
C GLU A 68 12.06 -10.26 21.14
N SER A 69 11.74 -9.43 22.15
CA SER A 69 11.32 -9.89 23.47
C SER A 69 9.87 -10.41 23.55
N SER A 70 9.04 -10.18 22.52
CA SER A 70 7.60 -10.50 22.56
C SER A 70 7.16 -11.60 21.58
N ILE A 71 8.02 -12.06 20.69
CA ILE A 71 7.71 -13.14 19.76
C ILE A 71 8.75 -14.25 19.90
N GLY A 72 8.54 -15.10 20.90
CA GLY A 72 9.14 -16.42 20.95
C GLY A 72 8.64 -17.26 19.78
N TRP A 73 9.48 -17.39 18.76
CA TRP A 73 9.41 -18.47 17.77
C TRP A 73 10.45 -19.53 18.13
#